data_AF-A0A917HU27-F1
#
_entry.id   AF-A0A917HU27-F1
#
_cell.length_a   1.000
_cell.length_b   1.000
_cell.length_c   1.000
_cell.angle_alpha   90.00
_cell.angle_beta   90.00
_cell.angle_gamma   90.00
#
_symmetry.space_group_name_H-M   'P 1'
#
loop_
_entity.id
_entity.type
_entity.pdbx_description
1 polymer ?
#
loop_
_entity_poly.entity_id
_entity_poly.type
_entity_poly.pdbx_seq_one_letter_code
_entity_poly.pdbx_strand_id
1 'polypeptide(L)' 'MAAEYAHLAIWLIGLFGIVITVSVCVLKFVVEDSFSYDQTFLWRRKLPAECLKKE' A
#
# COMPACT_ATOMS: atom_id res chain seq x y z
N MET A 1 31.85 -9.71 -24.29
CA MET A 1 30.80 -8.78 -24.77
C MET A 1 29.39 -9.32 -24.50
N ALA A 2 28.77 -10.19 -25.34
CA ALA A 2 27.36 -10.58 -25.15
C ALA A 2 27.04 -11.28 -23.80
N ALA A 3 27.93 -12.14 -23.30
CA ALA A 3 27.74 -12.86 -22.05
C ALA A 3 27.77 -11.94 -20.80
N GLU A 4 28.52 -10.85 -20.84
CA GLU A 4 28.64 -9.90 -19.72
C GLU A 4 27.36 -9.07 -19.58
N TYR A 5 26.76 -8.67 -20.70
CA TYR A 5 25.46 -7.98 -20.71
C TYR A 5 24.31 -8.86 -20.23
N ALA A 6 24.35 -10.17 -20.54
CA ALA A 6 23.34 -11.11 -20.06
C ALA A 6 23.34 -11.23 -18.53
N HIS A 7 24.52 -11.29 -17.91
CA HIS A 7 24.64 -11.36 -16.46
C HIS A 7 24.10 -10.09 -15.77
N LEU A 8 24.41 -8.91 -16.33
CA LEU A 8 23.89 -7.63 -15.83
C LEU A 8 22.36 -7.54 -15.98
N ALA A 9 21.79 -8.01 -17.09
CA ALA A 9 20.36 -8.01 -17.31
C ALA A 9 19.61 -8.88 -16.28
N ILE A 10 20.14 -10.06 -15.96
CA ILE A 10 19.57 -10.95 -14.94
C ILE A 10 19.59 -10.27 -13.57
N TRP A 11 20.69 -9.61 -13.22
CA TRP A 11 20.81 -8.87 -11.97
C TRP A 11 19.81 -7.71 -11.88
N LEU A 12 19.64 -6.96 -12.97
CA LEU A 12 18.66 -5.87 -13.02
C LEU A 12 17.23 -6.40 -12.86
N ILE A 13 16.86 -7.46 -13.56
CA ILE A 13 15.53 -8.07 -13.44
C ILE A 13 15.29 -8.56 -12.00
N GLY A 14 16.28 -9.21 -11.39
CA GLY A 14 16.20 -9.66 -9.99
C GLY A 14 16.03 -8.48 -9.02
N LEU A 15 16.83 -7.43 -9.18
CA LEU A 15 16.76 -6.23 -8.34
C LEU A 15 15.39 -5.55 -8.47
N PHE A 16 14.92 -5.30 -9.69
CA PHE A 16 13.63 -4.68 -9.92
C PHE A 16 12.49 -5.55 -9.41
N GLY A 17 12.56 -6.87 -9.58
CA GLY A 17 11.57 -7.80 -9.03
C GLY A 17 11.43 -7.69 -7.51
N ILE A 18 12.55 -7.62 -6.79
CA ILE A 18 12.55 -7.45 -5.33
C ILE A 18 11.95 -6.09 -4.95
N VAL A 19 12.40 -5.01 -5.59
CA VAL A 19 11.94 -3.64 -5.30
C VAL A 19 10.43 -3.50 -5.53
N ILE A 20 9.93 -4.02 -6.65
CA ILE A 20 8.49 -3.99 -6.97
C ILE A 20 7.71 -4.78 -5.93
N THR A 21 8.16 -5.98 -5.57
CA THR A 21 7.49 -6.83 -4.59
C THR A 21 7.39 -6.15 -3.23
N VAL A 22 8.50 -5.60 -2.73
CA VAL A 22 8.53 -4.84 -1.47
C VAL A 22 7.60 -3.64 -1.53
N SER A 23 7.63 -2.89 -2.63
CA SER A 23 6.77 -1.71 -2.82
C SER A 23 5.28 -2.06 -2.79
N VAL A 24 4.89 -3.17 -3.46
CA VAL A 24 3.50 -3.65 -3.45
C VAL A 24 3.07 -4.11 -2.06
N CYS A 25 3.94 -4.81 -1.33
CA CYS A 25 3.65 -5.22 0.05
C CYS A 25 3.46 -4.01 0.97
N VAL A 26 4.33 -3.00 0.86
CA VAL A 26 4.20 -1.75 1.62
C VAL A 26 2.93 -1.01 1.24
N LEU A 27 2.61 -0.90 -0.05
CA LEU A 27 1.38 -0.25 -0.51
C LEU A 27 0.15 -0.94 0.06
N LYS A 28 0.10 -2.27 0.03
CA LYS A 28 -0.98 -3.06 0.62
C LYS A 28 -1.10 -2.81 2.12
N PHE A 29 0.02 -2.86 2.82
CA PHE A 29 0.06 -2.59 4.26
C PHE A 29 -0.48 -1.19 4.57
N VAL A 30 -0.03 -0.16 3.86
CA VAL A 30 -0.48 1.22 4.07
C VAL A 30 -1.97 1.38 3.77
N VAL A 31 -2.46 0.82 2.67
CA VAL A 31 -3.89 0.91 2.32
C VAL A 31 -4.75 0.20 3.36
N GLU A 32 -4.36 -1.01 3.76
CA GLU A 32 -5.14 -1.81 4.71
C GLU A 32 -5.09 -1.22 6.13
N ASP A 33 -3.92 -0.75 6.57
CA ASP A 33 -3.76 -0.07 7.87
C ASP A 33 -4.50 1.26 7.91
N SER A 34 -4.30 2.13 6.91
CA SER A 34 -4.98 3.44 6.86
C SER A 34 -6.50 3.28 6.77
N PHE A 35 -6.98 2.34 5.95
CA PHE A 35 -8.41 2.12 5.79
C PHE A 35 -9.05 1.47 7.02
N SER A 36 -8.36 0.52 7.67
CA SER A 36 -8.82 -0.09 8.92
C SER A 36 -8.90 0.95 10.05
N TYR A 37 -7.89 1.83 10.14
CA TYR A 37 -7.84 2.89 11.13
C TYR A 37 -8.95 3.93 10.91
N ASP A 38 -9.12 4.39 9.67
CA ASP A 38 -10.18 5.34 9.32
C ASP A 38 -11.58 4.74 9.56
N GLN A 39 -11.82 3.50 9.15
CA GLN A 39 -13.13 2.86 9.38
C GLN A 39 -13.46 2.71 10.86
N THR A 40 -12.48 2.31 11.66
CA THR A 40 -12.68 2.04 13.09
C THR A 40 -12.90 3.33 13.88
N PHE A 41 -12.16 4.39 13.56
CA PHE A 41 -12.15 5.61 14.39
C PHE A 41 -12.96 6.78 13.82
N LEU A 42 -13.09 6.91 12.50
CA LEU A 42 -13.85 8.00 11.86
C LEU A 42 -15.26 7.57 11.47
N TRP A 43 -15.41 6.44 10.76
CA TRP A 43 -16.69 6.05 10.15
C TRP A 43 -17.65 5.33 11.10
N ARG A 44 -17.15 4.65 12.16
CA ARG A 44 -17.99 4.00 13.18
C ARG A 44 -18.43 4.90 14.34
N ARG A 45 -18.02 6.18 14.36
CA ARG A 45 -18.62 7.14 15.28
C ARG A 45 -20.08 7.32 14.90
N LYS A 46 -20.99 6.66 15.62
CA LYS A 46 -22.39 7.10 15.65
C LYS A 46 -22.34 8.54 16.18
N LEU A 47 -22.61 9.51 15.30
CA LEU A 47 -22.80 10.89 15.72
C LEU A 47 -23.82 10.89 16.87
N PRO A 48 -23.52 11.57 17.99
CA PRO A 48 -24.52 11.72 19.05
C PRO A 48 -25.79 12.31 18.43
N ALA A 49 -26.95 11.86 18.90
CA ALA A 49 -28.25 12.21 18.32
C ALA A 49 -28.45 13.74 18.22
N GLU A 50 -27.75 14.50 19.07
CA GLU A 50 -27.68 15.96 19.12
C GLU A 50 -27.10 16.61 17.85
N CYS A 51 -26.24 15.90 17.11
CA CYS A 51 -25.61 16.36 15.86
C CYS A 51 -26.41 15.98 14.60
N LEU A 52 -27.41 15.09 14.71
CA LEU A 52 -28.31 14.72 13.61
C LEU A 52 -29.45 15.74 13.49
N LYS A 53 -29.12 17.03 13.41
CA LYS A 53 -30.12 18.06 13.12
C LYS A 53 -30.34 18.09 11.61
N LYS A 54 -31.46 17.50 11.18
CA LYS A 54 -32.02 17.68 9.83
C LYS A 54 -32.34 19.16 9.64
N GLU A 55 -31.66 19.81 8.71
CA GLU A 55 -32.24 20.96 8.01
C GLU A 55 -33.25 20.46 6.98
#